data_AF-A0A4W6EAI2-F1
#
_entry.id   AF-A0A4W6EAI2-F1
#
_cell.length_a   1.000
_cell.length_b   1.000
_cell.length_c   1.000
_cell.angle_alpha   90.00
_cell.angle_beta   90.00
_cell.angle_gamma   90.00
#
_symmetry.space_group_name_H-M   'P 1'
#
loop_
_entity.id
_entity.type
_entity.pdbx_description
1 polymer ?
#
loop_
_entity_poly.entity_id
_entity_poly.type
_entity_poly.pdbx_seq_one_letter_code
_entity_poly.pdbx_strand_id
1 'polypeptide(L)'
;LRGVCEWGRAVLCRVWALVFALLVCVASVNGCPHKCSCSGSHVDCQGLGLKTVPKGIPRNAERLDLNRNNITRITKVDFSGIKNLRILHLEDNQISVIERGAFQDLRLLERLRLNRNKLQFLPELLFQSNPKLGRL
;
A
#
# COMPACT_ATOMS: atom_id res chain seq x y z
N LEU A 1 -51.77 35.73 -7.28
CA LEU A 1 -50.63 34.79 -7.40
C LEU A 1 -51.17 33.51 -8.04
N ARG A 2 -51.64 33.53 -9.31
CA ARG A 2 -50.94 33.05 -10.55
C ARG A 2 -50.10 31.79 -10.27
N GLY A 3 -50.31 30.63 -10.89
CA GLY A 3 -51.10 30.22 -12.05
C GLY A 3 -50.45 28.95 -12.59
N VAL A 4 -51.24 27.90 -12.79
CA VAL A 4 -50.80 26.60 -13.33
C VAL A 4 -50.51 26.73 -14.83
N CYS A 5 -49.51 25.96 -15.30
CA CYS A 5 -49.07 25.76 -16.69
C CYS A 5 -48.37 26.95 -17.37
N GLU A 6 -47.11 26.77 -17.79
CA GLU A 6 -46.77 26.76 -19.22
C GLU A 6 -45.31 26.35 -19.47
N TRP A 7 -45.17 25.19 -20.13
CA TRP A 7 -44.33 24.96 -21.31
C TRP A 7 -42.86 25.42 -21.31
N GLY A 8 -41.97 24.42 -21.43
CA GLY A 8 -40.82 24.55 -22.33
C GLY A 8 -39.44 24.50 -21.67
N ARG A 9 -38.95 23.27 -21.48
CA ARG A 9 -37.58 22.77 -21.79
C ARG A 9 -37.16 21.69 -20.79
N ALA A 10 -37.90 20.58 -20.82
CA ALA A 10 -37.59 19.31 -20.19
C ALA A 10 -36.33 18.60 -20.75
N VAL A 11 -35.34 19.34 -21.26
CA VAL A 11 -34.11 18.78 -21.86
C VAL A 11 -32.85 19.22 -21.10
N LEU A 12 -32.85 20.40 -20.47
CA LEU A 12 -31.63 20.92 -19.82
C LEU A 12 -31.38 20.36 -18.40
N CYS A 13 -32.42 19.91 -17.69
CA CYS A 13 -32.27 19.37 -16.34
C CYS A 13 -31.80 17.89 -16.33
N ARG A 14 -32.09 17.12 -17.38
CA ARG A 14 -31.66 15.70 -17.48
C ARG A 14 -30.25 15.51 -18.03
N VAL A 15 -29.76 16.45 -18.85
CA VAL A 15 -28.39 16.38 -19.39
C VAL A 15 -27.36 16.74 -18.32
N TRP A 16 -27.65 17.70 -17.43
CA TRP A 16 -26.74 18.02 -16.32
C TRP A 16 -26.68 16.95 -15.23
N ALA A 17 -27.77 16.20 -14.98
CA ALA A 17 -27.74 15.08 -14.04
C ALA A 17 -26.89 13.90 -14.54
N LEU A 18 -26.90 13.64 -15.86
CA LEU A 18 -26.12 12.55 -16.45
C LEU A 18 -24.64 12.91 -16.64
N VAL A 19 -24.32 14.18 -16.92
CA VAL A 19 -22.92 14.63 -17.02
C VAL A 19 -22.27 14.75 -15.64
N PHE A 20 -23.00 15.11 -14.59
CA PHE A 20 -22.45 15.15 -13.22
C PHE A 20 -22.30 13.75 -12.60
N ALA A 21 -23.15 12.79 -12.98
CA ALA A 21 -22.99 11.39 -12.57
C ALA A 21 -21.82 10.67 -13.28
N LEU A 22 -21.31 11.22 -14.38
CA LEU A 22 -20.14 10.72 -15.11
C LEU A 22 -18.81 11.36 -14.68
N LEU A 23 -18.82 12.34 -13.77
CA LEU A 23 -17.63 13.15 -13.47
C LEU A 23 -16.94 12.89 -12.13
N VAL A 24 -17.51 12.17 -11.16
CA VAL A 24 -16.74 11.84 -9.93
C VAL A 24 -17.08 10.47 -9.37
N CYS A 25 -16.75 9.42 -10.12
CA CYS A 25 -16.36 8.14 -9.52
C CYS A 25 -15.01 7.66 -10.08
N VAL A 26 -14.09 8.58 -10.39
CA VAL A 26 -12.65 8.22 -10.45
C VAL A 26 -12.10 8.24 -9.02
N ALA A 27 -12.78 7.55 -8.11
CA ALA A 27 -12.15 7.18 -6.85
C ALA A 27 -11.16 6.08 -7.24
N SER A 28 -9.87 6.42 -7.22
CA SER A 28 -8.76 5.48 -7.43
C SER A 28 -9.09 4.16 -6.73
N VAL A 29 -9.13 3.05 -7.48
CA VAL A 29 -9.22 1.69 -6.93
C VAL A 29 -7.91 1.41 -6.21
N ASN A 30 -7.69 2.09 -5.09
CA ASN A 30 -6.59 1.82 -4.17
C ASN A 30 -7.09 0.70 -3.29
N GLY A 31 -7.00 -0.53 -3.81
CA GLY A 31 -7.26 -1.73 -3.03
C GLY A 31 -6.37 -1.70 -1.80
N CYS A 32 -6.96 -1.38 -0.65
CA CYS A 32 -6.30 -1.50 0.64
C CYS A 32 -6.49 -2.95 1.11
N PRO A 33 -5.47 -3.60 1.71
CA PRO A 33 -5.66 -4.92 2.29
C PRO A 33 -6.77 -4.87 3.35
N HIS A 34 -7.70 -5.83 3.35
CA HIS A 34 -8.88 -5.83 4.22
C HIS A 34 -8.57 -5.75 5.74
N LYS A 35 -7.35 -6.15 6.15
CA LYS A 35 -6.92 -6.08 7.55
C LYS A 35 -6.25 -4.76 7.91
N CYS A 36 -5.84 -3.97 6.93
CA CYS A 36 -5.00 -2.79 7.12
C CYS A 36 -5.80 -1.51 6.92
N SER A 37 -5.26 -0.41 7.44
CA SER A 37 -5.76 0.94 7.20
C SER A 37 -4.86 1.65 6.19
N CYS A 38 -5.45 2.33 5.21
CA CYS A 38 -4.69 3.08 4.20
C CYS A 38 -5.10 4.55 4.22
N SER A 39 -4.12 5.44 4.34
CA SER A 39 -4.31 6.90 4.29
C SER A 39 -3.30 7.50 3.30
N GLY A 40 -3.78 7.89 2.12
CA GLY A 40 -2.92 8.33 1.02
C GLY A 40 -1.98 7.21 0.54
N SER A 41 -0.67 7.44 0.63
CA SER A 41 0.39 6.46 0.31
C SER A 41 0.90 5.70 1.54
N HIS A 42 0.31 5.94 2.72
CA HIS A 42 0.67 5.24 3.95
C HIS A 42 -0.26 4.06 4.18
N VAL A 43 0.33 2.88 4.40
CA VAL A 43 -0.36 1.62 4.70
C VAL A 43 0.03 1.18 6.11
N ASP A 44 -0.94 1.14 7.01
CA ASP A 44 -0.79 0.73 8.40
C ASP A 44 -1.40 -0.64 8.63
N CYS A 45 -0.55 -1.60 8.99
CA CYS A 45 -0.88 -2.98 9.29
C CYS A 45 -0.29 -3.41 10.65
N GLN A 46 -0.03 -2.48 11.58
CA GLN A 46 0.65 -2.77 12.85
C GLN A 46 -0.22 -3.59 13.81
N GLY A 47 0.37 -4.55 14.53
CA GLY A 47 -0.30 -5.16 15.70
C GLY A 47 -1.47 -6.09 15.37
N LEU A 48 -1.61 -6.52 14.12
CA LEU A 48 -2.76 -7.29 13.63
C LEU A 48 -2.56 -8.81 13.71
N GLY A 49 -1.45 -9.27 14.32
CA GLY A 49 -1.11 -10.68 14.43
C GLY A 49 -0.88 -11.38 13.08
N LEU A 50 -0.48 -10.62 12.06
CA LEU A 50 -0.26 -11.15 10.71
C LEU A 50 0.88 -12.17 10.72
N LYS A 51 0.66 -13.33 10.08
CA LYS A 51 1.68 -14.38 9.95
C LYS A 51 2.53 -14.23 8.68
N THR A 52 2.04 -13.44 7.72
CA THR A 52 2.66 -13.19 6.42
C THR A 52 2.37 -11.76 6.00
N VAL A 53 3.15 -11.23 5.05
CA VAL A 53 2.85 -9.94 4.42
C VAL A 53 1.47 -10.03 3.73
N PRO A 54 0.55 -9.07 3.95
CA PRO A 54 -0.78 -9.12 3.36
C PRO A 54 -0.72 -8.83 1.85
N LYS A 55 -1.53 -9.55 1.09
CA LYS A 55 -1.66 -9.31 -0.36
C LYS A 55 -2.47 -8.04 -0.62
N GLY A 56 -2.24 -7.45 -1.80
CA GLY A 56 -3.00 -6.27 -2.23
C GLY A 56 -2.52 -4.97 -1.59
N ILE A 57 -1.25 -4.88 -1.20
CA ILE A 57 -0.66 -3.58 -0.82
C ILE A 57 -0.67 -2.66 -2.07
N PRO A 58 -1.18 -1.42 -1.95
CA PRO A 58 -1.20 -0.47 -3.06
C PRO A 58 0.19 -0.24 -3.66
N ARG A 59 0.30 -0.22 -5.00
CA ARG A 59 1.59 -0.01 -5.71
C ARG A 59 2.18 1.39 -5.50
N ASN A 60 1.34 2.35 -5.13
CA ASN A 60 1.73 3.71 -4.79
C ASN A 60 2.09 3.89 -3.30
N ALA A 61 2.15 2.81 -2.52
CA ALA A 61 2.55 2.90 -1.12
C ALA A 61 3.99 3.43 -1.00
N GLU A 62 4.18 4.44 -0.15
CA GLU A 62 5.48 5.03 0.17
C GLU A 62 5.96 4.63 1.57
N ARG A 63 5.02 4.32 2.46
CA ARG A 63 5.30 3.88 3.82
C ARG A 63 4.42 2.70 4.19
N LEU A 64 5.05 1.61 4.62
CA LEU A 64 4.39 0.39 5.05
C LEU A 64 4.82 0.01 6.46
N ASP A 65 3.85 0.01 7.37
CA ASP A 65 4.03 -0.35 8.77
C ASP A 65 3.47 -1.77 9.00
N LEU A 66 4.37 -2.76 9.15
CA LEU A 66 4.07 -4.18 9.40
C LEU A 66 4.66 -4.65 10.73
N ASN A 67 5.07 -3.71 11.57
CA ASN A 67 5.68 -3.98 12.86
C ASN A 67 4.69 -4.57 13.88
N ARG A 68 5.21 -5.20 14.93
CA ARG A 68 4.41 -5.86 15.98
C ARG A 68 3.45 -6.94 15.44
N ASN A 69 3.91 -7.71 14.46
CA ASN A 69 3.16 -8.82 13.88
C ASN A 69 3.88 -10.16 14.17
N ASN A 70 3.37 -11.25 13.60
CA ASN A 70 3.92 -12.59 13.74
C ASN A 70 4.50 -13.10 12.41
N ILE A 71 5.04 -12.20 11.58
CA ILE A 71 5.57 -12.56 10.26
C ILE A 71 6.86 -13.37 10.46
N THR A 72 6.92 -14.54 9.84
CA THR A 72 8.04 -15.48 10.01
C THR A 72 9.01 -15.51 8.83
N ARG A 73 8.54 -15.12 7.65
CA ARG A 73 9.28 -15.20 6.39
C ARG A 73 8.90 -14.03 5.49
N ILE A 74 9.88 -13.51 4.75
CA ILE A 74 9.67 -12.55 3.67
C ILE A 74 10.08 -13.22 2.35
N THR A 75 9.16 -13.23 1.39
CA THR A 75 9.34 -13.87 0.09
C THR A 75 9.62 -12.86 -1.01
N LYS A 76 10.09 -13.33 -2.18
CA LYS A 76 10.34 -12.48 -3.36
C LYS A 76 9.09 -11.72 -3.82
N VAL A 77 7.90 -12.28 -3.59
CA VAL A 77 6.63 -11.72 -4.10
C VAL A 77 5.97 -10.74 -3.14
N ASP A 78 6.33 -10.74 -1.86
CA ASP A 78 5.65 -9.98 -0.81
C ASP A 78 5.66 -8.47 -1.07
N PHE A 79 6.76 -7.95 -1.63
CA PHE A 79 6.93 -6.53 -1.93
C PHE A 79 7.08 -6.25 -3.44
N SER A 80 6.73 -7.22 -4.28
CA SER A 80 6.90 -7.08 -5.73
C SER A 80 6.02 -5.96 -6.28
N GLY A 81 6.61 -5.12 -7.15
CA GLY A 81 5.92 -4.01 -7.80
C GLY A 81 5.68 -2.77 -6.93
N ILE A 82 6.04 -2.76 -5.64
CA ILE A 82 5.90 -1.59 -4.75
C ILE A 82 7.14 -0.69 -4.87
N LYS A 83 7.36 -0.16 -6.07
CA LYS A 83 8.60 0.56 -6.44
C LYS A 83 8.76 1.91 -5.71
N ASN A 84 7.65 2.46 -5.20
CA ASN A 84 7.61 3.76 -4.53
C ASN A 84 7.86 3.68 -3.03
N LEU A 85 8.06 2.48 -2.46
CA LEU A 85 8.25 2.33 -1.03
C LEU A 85 9.56 2.97 -0.58
N ARG A 86 9.47 3.86 0.41
CA ARG A 86 10.61 4.58 1.02
C ARG A 86 10.88 4.11 2.44
N ILE A 87 9.83 3.76 3.17
CA ILE A 87 9.91 3.33 4.57
C ILE A 87 9.21 1.99 4.74
N LEU A 88 9.94 1.00 5.26
CA LEU A 88 9.41 -0.31 5.61
C LEU A 88 9.75 -0.65 7.06
N HIS A 89 8.72 -0.79 7.88
CA HIS A 89 8.86 -1.20 9.27
C HIS A 89 8.41 -2.65 9.45
N LEU A 90 9.36 -3.50 9.83
CA LEU A 90 9.18 -4.94 10.08
C LEU A 90 9.69 -5.32 11.48
N GLU A 91 9.97 -4.34 12.35
CA GLU A 91 10.41 -4.61 13.71
C GLU A 91 9.35 -5.32 14.56
N ASP A 92 9.79 -5.99 15.61
CA ASP A 92 8.90 -6.76 16.51
C ASP A 92 8.08 -7.81 15.73
N ASN A 93 8.76 -8.61 14.92
CA ASN A 93 8.20 -9.76 14.21
C ASN A 93 8.99 -11.04 14.56
N GLN A 94 8.73 -12.13 13.84
CA GLN A 94 9.40 -13.41 14.05
C GLN A 94 10.19 -13.86 12.80
N ILE A 95 10.65 -12.89 11.99
CA ILE A 95 11.25 -13.16 10.69
C ILE A 95 12.55 -13.92 10.92
N SER A 96 12.62 -15.12 10.36
CA SER A 96 13.80 -16.00 10.43
C SER A 96 14.49 -16.12 9.07
N VAL A 97 13.75 -15.90 7.99
CA VAL A 97 14.25 -16.03 6.61
C VAL A 97 13.73 -14.87 5.76
N ILE A 98 14.63 -14.24 5.01
CA ILE A 98 14.32 -13.32 3.92
C ILE A 98 14.85 -13.97 2.64
N GLU A 99 14.00 -14.15 1.64
CA GLU A 99 14.41 -14.74 0.36
C GLU A 99 15.33 -13.80 -0.43
N ARG A 100 16.22 -14.39 -1.24
CA ARG A 100 17.05 -13.63 -2.17
C ARG A 100 16.15 -12.84 -3.14
N GLY A 101 16.38 -11.53 -3.22
CA GLY A 101 15.61 -10.64 -4.08
C GLY A 101 14.27 -10.18 -3.49
N ALA A 102 13.96 -10.48 -2.22
CA ALA A 102 12.77 -9.97 -1.53
C ALA A 102 12.60 -8.44 -1.60
N PHE A 103 13.71 -7.70 -1.65
CA PHE A 103 13.72 -6.24 -1.71
C PHE A 103 14.12 -5.68 -3.09
N GLN A 104 14.20 -6.53 -4.12
CA GLN A 104 14.74 -6.15 -5.43
C GLN A 104 13.98 -4.99 -6.10
N ASP A 105 12.66 -4.94 -5.92
CA ASP A 105 11.81 -3.90 -6.52
C ASP A 105 11.77 -2.60 -5.71
N LEU A 106 12.26 -2.60 -4.47
CA LEU A 106 12.19 -1.47 -3.54
C LEU A 106 13.29 -0.42 -3.80
N ARG A 107 13.36 0.07 -5.05
CA ARG A 107 14.46 0.94 -5.52
C ARG A 107 14.57 2.28 -4.79
N LEU A 108 13.46 2.74 -4.22
CA LEU A 108 13.38 4.00 -3.48
C LEU A 108 13.46 3.81 -1.95
N LEU A 109 13.74 2.60 -1.48
CA LEU A 109 13.79 2.31 -0.04
C LEU A 109 14.93 3.08 0.61
N GLU A 110 14.58 3.89 1.61
CA GLU A 110 15.52 4.73 2.36
C GLU A 110 15.71 4.23 3.79
N ARG A 111 14.65 3.63 4.35
CA ARG A 111 14.62 3.12 5.71
C ARG A 111 13.97 1.75 5.76
N LEU A 112 14.74 0.80 6.27
CA LEU A 112 14.26 -0.53 6.63
C LEU A 112 14.49 -0.71 8.13
N ARG A 113 13.50 -1.26 8.85
CA ARG A 113 13.69 -1.69 10.24
C ARG A 113 13.40 -3.17 10.36
N LEU A 114 14.39 -3.93 10.79
CA LEU A 114 14.30 -5.38 11.01
C LEU A 114 14.65 -5.79 12.44
N ASN A 115 14.86 -4.82 13.35
CA ASN A 115 15.21 -5.11 14.73
C ASN A 115 14.15 -5.95 15.45
N ARG A 116 14.57 -6.74 16.45
CA ARG A 116 13.66 -7.64 17.20
C ARG A 116 12.95 -8.65 16.29
N ASN A 117 13.73 -9.31 15.44
CA ASN A 117 13.35 -10.48 14.64
C ASN A 117 14.26 -11.67 14.99
N LYS A 118 14.07 -12.81 14.30
CA LYS A 118 14.82 -14.06 14.52
C LYS A 118 15.84 -14.33 13.40
N LEU A 119 16.32 -13.28 12.74
CA LEU A 119 17.26 -13.38 11.63
C LEU A 119 18.63 -13.83 12.12
N GLN A 120 19.12 -14.94 11.58
CA GLN A 120 20.48 -15.43 11.85
C GLN A 120 21.47 -14.96 10.78
N PHE A 121 21.00 -14.87 9.53
CA PHE A 121 21.79 -14.46 8.38
C PHE A 121 20.92 -13.67 7.41
N LEU A 122 21.55 -12.80 6.65
CA LEU A 122 20.94 -12.12 5.51
C LEU A 122 21.54 -12.71 4.22
N PRO A 123 20.72 -12.99 3.18
CA PRO A 123 21.25 -13.40 1.89
C PRO A 123 22.28 -12.41 1.37
N GLU A 124 23.33 -12.93 0.72
CA GLU A 124 24.25 -12.09 -0.04
C GLU A 124 23.49 -11.28 -1.08
N LEU A 125 23.92 -10.03 -1.28
CA LEU A 125 23.36 -9.09 -2.25
C LEU A 125 21.90 -8.71 -1.99
N LEU A 126 21.35 -8.98 -0.80
CA LEU A 126 19.97 -8.65 -0.45
C LEU A 126 19.61 -7.19 -0.75
N PHE A 127 20.54 -6.26 -0.49
CA PHE A 127 20.36 -4.82 -0.68
C PHE A 127 20.99 -4.26 -1.95
N GLN A 128 21.48 -5.11 -2.87
CA GLN A 128 22.16 -4.66 -4.09
C GLN A 128 21.27 -3.76 -4.98
N SER A 129 19.95 -3.95 -4.92
CA SER A 129 18.97 -3.18 -5.70
C SER A 129 18.37 -1.98 -4.96
N ASN A 130 18.86 -1.66 -3.75
CA ASN A 130 18.34 -0.60 -2.89
C ASN A 130 19.38 0.51 -2.67
N PRO A 131 19.77 1.26 -3.72
CA PRO A 131 20.87 2.24 -3.65
C PRO A 131 20.60 3.42 -2.71
N LYS A 132 19.33 3.67 -2.37
CA LYS A 132 18.92 4.75 -1.46
C LYS A 132 18.89 4.33 0.02
N LEU A 133 19.13 3.06 0.32
CA LEU A 133 19.00 2.53 1.67
C LEU A 133 20.12 3.11 2.54
N GLY A 134 19.77 4.07 3.39
CA GLY A 134 20.71 4.74 4.28
C GLY A 134 20.55 4.36 5.76
N ARG A 135 19.45 3.68 6.12
CA ARG A 135 19.15 3.28 7.50
C ARG A 135 18.56 1.87 7.55
N LEU A 136 19.22 0.99 8.30
CA LEU A 136 18.86 -0.42 8.54
C LEU A 136 18.67 -0.68 10.03
#